data_AF-F8AGI5-F1
#
_entry.id   AF-F8AGI5-F1
#
_cell.length_a   1.000
_cell.length_b   1.000
_cell.length_c   1.000
_cell.angle_alpha   90.00
_cell.angle_beta   90.00
_cell.angle_gamma   90.00
#
_symmetry.space_group_name_H-M   'P 1'
#
loop_
_entity.id
_entity.type
_entity.pdbx_description
1 polymer ?
#
loop_
_entity_poly.entity_id
_entity_poly.type
_entity_poly.pdbx_seq_one_letter_code
_entity_poly.pdbx_strand_id
1 'polypeptide(L)'
;MKLFEKEFWDERRKHRENIMEYLNAFIENPTKENLKSLIGEIWALRFTYRNFDWYIEDRVLKYVTLEELAKDFKMLVDESLPIGERLKKKIPGFGAGAISEILFARNPNKYPVYNRKFLEGAQKLGYRVEHVKQIIRLSKGTLEDLVTINERIASDFSELWRDIEGKLGIKIPKFDFTDGLLWNVATGEVTPRELVKWRKSSSEINAEFANEISKALIMGLRMVENLIAQGEDEGKAIEKASAYVAGMLMAFGIRENGDTIVELLERLSKLAEKSAKVIKSI
;
A
#
# COMPACT_ATOMS: atom_id res chain seq x y z
N MET A 1 0.26 18.71 -6.54
CA MET A 1 0.12 17.34 -6.04
C MET A 1 -1.33 16.95 -6.24
N LYS A 2 -1.62 15.95 -7.09
CA LYS A 2 -3.01 15.63 -7.50
C LYS A 2 -3.96 15.34 -6.34
N LEU A 3 -3.42 14.91 -5.19
CA LEU A 3 -4.21 14.73 -3.96
C LEU A 3 -4.90 16.02 -3.46
N PHE A 4 -4.47 17.21 -3.91
CA PHE A 4 -5.11 18.50 -3.64
C PHE A 4 -5.94 19.03 -4.82
N GLU A 5 -6.25 18.19 -5.81
CA GLU A 5 -7.15 18.53 -6.91
C GLU A 5 -8.52 17.90 -6.61
N LYS A 6 -9.58 18.70 -6.67
CA LYS A 6 -10.92 18.23 -6.35
C LYS A 6 -11.42 17.22 -7.39
N GLU A 7 -11.08 17.49 -8.64
CA GLU A 7 -11.38 16.67 -9.82
C GLU A 7 -10.87 15.23 -9.63
N PHE A 8 -9.68 15.05 -9.05
CA PHE A 8 -9.11 13.73 -8.77
C PHE A 8 -10.02 12.90 -7.84
N TRP A 9 -10.57 13.51 -6.79
CA TRP A 9 -11.45 12.81 -5.84
C TRP A 9 -12.88 12.64 -6.38
N ASP A 10 -13.37 13.61 -7.15
CA ASP A 10 -14.68 13.54 -7.78
C ASP A 10 -14.72 12.44 -8.86
N GLU A 11 -13.66 12.27 -9.66
CA GLU A 11 -13.53 11.15 -10.61
C GLU A 11 -13.59 9.79 -9.90
N ARG A 12 -12.86 9.64 -8.78
CA ARG A 12 -12.84 8.40 -8.00
C ARG A 12 -14.20 8.12 -7.35
N ARG A 13 -14.90 9.15 -6.89
CA ARG A 13 -16.27 9.02 -6.37
C ARG A 13 -17.22 8.56 -7.46
N LYS A 14 -17.22 9.24 -8.61
CA LYS A 14 -18.07 8.91 -9.76
C LYS A 14 -17.83 7.48 -10.24
N HIS A 15 -16.58 7.05 -10.31
CA HIS A 15 -16.22 5.70 -10.68
C HIS A 15 -16.85 4.64 -9.74
N ARG A 16 -16.83 4.86 -8.42
CA ARG A 16 -17.52 3.96 -7.46
C ARG A 16 -19.03 3.96 -7.63
N GLU A 17 -19.62 5.13 -7.85
CA GLU A 17 -21.06 5.27 -8.10
C GLU A 17 -21.48 4.49 -9.34
N ASN A 18 -20.73 4.63 -10.44
CA ASN A 18 -20.95 3.88 -11.69
C ASN A 18 -20.83 2.36 -11.48
N ILE A 19 -19.83 1.87 -10.73
CA ILE A 19 -19.71 0.44 -10.43
C ILE A 19 -20.99 -0.05 -9.76
N MET A 20 -21.49 0.67 -8.75
CA MET A 20 -22.69 0.27 -8.03
C MET A 20 -23.96 0.37 -8.89
N GLU A 21 -24.06 1.37 -9.75
CA GLU A 21 -25.15 1.51 -10.72
C GLU A 21 -25.19 0.31 -11.67
N TYR A 22 -24.09 0.00 -12.36
CA TYR A 22 -24.03 -1.12 -13.30
C TYR A 22 -24.16 -2.47 -12.61
N LEU A 23 -23.65 -2.61 -11.39
CA LEU A 23 -23.82 -3.83 -10.60
C LEU A 23 -25.29 -4.07 -10.25
N ASN A 24 -26.00 -3.04 -9.79
CA ASN A 24 -27.41 -3.16 -9.46
C ASN A 24 -28.24 -3.42 -10.72
N ALA A 25 -27.95 -2.73 -11.83
CA ALA A 25 -28.60 -2.98 -13.12
C ALA A 25 -28.41 -4.43 -13.60
N PHE A 26 -27.22 -5.00 -13.40
CA PHE A 26 -26.96 -6.41 -13.71
C PHE A 26 -27.68 -7.37 -12.76
N ILE A 27 -27.71 -7.07 -11.45
CA ILE A 27 -28.42 -7.91 -10.46
C ILE A 27 -29.93 -7.94 -10.72
N GLU A 28 -30.52 -6.80 -11.10
CA GLU A 28 -31.95 -6.65 -11.37
C GLU A 28 -32.35 -7.21 -12.74
N ASN A 29 -31.53 -7.02 -13.76
CA ASN A 29 -31.76 -7.48 -15.12
C ASN A 29 -30.49 -8.15 -15.67
N PRO A 30 -30.31 -9.47 -15.48
CA PRO A 30 -29.08 -10.18 -15.76
C PRO A 30 -28.90 -10.44 -17.27
N THR A 31 -28.55 -9.39 -18.01
CA THR A 31 -28.25 -9.44 -19.46
C THR A 31 -26.75 -9.38 -19.72
N LYS A 32 -26.33 -9.84 -20.90
CA LYS A 32 -24.92 -9.77 -21.33
C LYS A 32 -24.45 -8.31 -21.42
N GLU A 33 -25.31 -7.41 -21.87
CA GLU A 33 -25.06 -5.98 -22.02
C GLU A 33 -24.85 -5.29 -20.66
N ASN A 34 -25.67 -5.62 -19.66
CA ASN A 34 -25.49 -5.10 -18.30
C ASN A 34 -24.20 -5.62 -17.66
N LEU A 35 -23.90 -6.92 -17.85
CA LEU A 35 -22.63 -7.51 -17.40
C LEU A 35 -21.42 -6.84 -18.07
N LYS A 36 -21.51 -6.57 -19.37
CA LYS A 36 -20.46 -5.88 -20.14
C LYS A 36 -20.24 -4.46 -19.63
N SER A 37 -21.32 -3.76 -19.27
CA SER A 37 -21.25 -2.41 -18.69
C SER A 37 -20.52 -2.42 -17.34
N LEU A 38 -20.88 -3.37 -16.45
CA LEU A 38 -20.17 -3.57 -15.18
C LEU A 38 -18.69 -3.87 -15.37
N ILE A 39 -18.34 -4.81 -16.26
CA ILE A 39 -16.95 -5.18 -16.55
C ILE A 39 -16.17 -3.99 -17.12
N GLY A 40 -16.82 -3.19 -17.98
CA GLY A 40 -16.23 -2.01 -18.60
C GLY A 40 -15.90 -0.90 -17.61
N GLU A 41 -16.63 -0.83 -16.49
CA GLU A 41 -16.36 0.14 -15.44
C GLU A 41 -15.19 -0.30 -14.55
N ILE A 42 -15.12 -1.57 -14.14
CA ILE A 42 -14.09 -2.08 -13.22
C ILE A 42 -12.69 -1.93 -13.83
N TRP A 43 -11.85 -1.11 -13.23
CA TRP A 43 -10.50 -0.80 -13.72
C TRP A 43 -9.62 -2.05 -13.83
N ALA A 44 -9.68 -2.95 -12.85
CA ALA A 44 -8.92 -4.20 -12.88
C ALA A 44 -9.22 -5.07 -14.11
N LEU A 45 -10.43 -4.97 -14.68
CA LEU A 45 -10.84 -5.74 -15.86
C LEU A 45 -10.70 -4.93 -17.14
N ARG A 46 -11.14 -3.67 -17.13
CA ARG A 46 -11.11 -2.74 -18.27
C ARG A 46 -9.73 -2.61 -18.89
N PHE A 47 -8.68 -2.49 -18.07
CA PHE A 47 -7.33 -2.34 -18.57
C PHE A 47 -6.64 -3.67 -18.93
N THR A 48 -7.21 -4.80 -18.48
CA THR A 48 -6.63 -6.13 -18.70
C THR A 48 -7.14 -6.77 -19.99
N TYR A 49 -8.42 -6.57 -20.33
CA TYR A 49 -9.06 -7.26 -21.44
C TYR A 49 -9.51 -6.28 -22.54
N ARG A 50 -9.09 -6.53 -23.78
CA ARG A 50 -9.47 -5.71 -24.94
C ARG A 50 -10.78 -6.16 -25.60
N ASN A 51 -11.11 -7.44 -25.51
CA ASN A 51 -12.32 -8.02 -26.09
C ASN A 51 -13.21 -8.54 -24.94
N PHE A 52 -14.19 -7.73 -24.53
CA PHE A 52 -15.11 -8.10 -23.47
C PHE A 52 -16.07 -9.22 -23.86
N ASP A 53 -16.45 -9.33 -25.14
CA ASP A 53 -17.38 -10.39 -25.56
C ASP A 53 -16.74 -11.76 -25.41
N TRP A 54 -15.49 -11.90 -25.88
CA TRP A 54 -14.68 -13.10 -25.66
C TRP A 54 -14.48 -13.38 -24.16
N TYR A 55 -14.13 -12.35 -23.38
CA TYR A 55 -13.91 -12.51 -21.94
C TYR A 55 -15.18 -12.98 -21.21
N ILE A 56 -16.34 -12.40 -21.55
CA ILE A 56 -17.62 -12.79 -20.95
C ILE A 56 -17.94 -14.24 -21.30
N GLU A 57 -17.83 -14.64 -22.57
CA GLU A 57 -18.17 -16.00 -23.00
C GLU A 57 -17.20 -17.05 -22.43
N ASP A 58 -15.90 -16.82 -22.57
CA ASP A 58 -14.90 -17.85 -22.29
C ASP A 58 -14.39 -17.86 -20.84
N ARG A 59 -14.56 -16.76 -20.10
CA ARG A 59 -14.02 -16.62 -18.73
C ARG A 59 -15.09 -16.46 -17.66
N VAL A 60 -16.20 -15.80 -18.00
CA VAL A 60 -17.29 -15.56 -17.06
C VAL A 60 -18.37 -16.64 -17.21
N LEU A 61 -19.03 -16.73 -18.36
CA LEU A 61 -20.22 -17.55 -18.59
C LEU A 61 -19.94 -19.00 -19.00
N LYS A 62 -18.67 -19.40 -19.10
CA LYS A 62 -18.29 -20.76 -19.51
C LYS A 62 -18.96 -21.88 -18.70
N TYR A 63 -19.25 -21.63 -17.43
CA TYR A 63 -19.80 -22.62 -16.50
C TYR A 63 -20.90 -22.07 -15.57
N VAL A 64 -21.47 -20.90 -15.87
CA VAL A 64 -22.47 -20.23 -15.01
C VAL A 64 -23.44 -19.44 -15.88
N THR A 65 -24.72 -19.41 -15.50
CA THR A 65 -25.70 -18.55 -16.20
C THR A 65 -25.62 -17.11 -15.70
N LEU A 66 -26.22 -16.18 -16.45
CA LEU A 66 -26.29 -14.77 -16.04
C LEU A 66 -27.07 -14.61 -14.73
N GLU A 67 -28.13 -15.39 -14.54
CA GLU A 67 -28.97 -15.38 -13.33
C GLU A 67 -28.23 -15.92 -12.10
N GLU A 68 -27.44 -16.99 -12.29
CA GLU A 68 -26.58 -17.52 -11.23
C GLU A 68 -25.50 -16.50 -10.85
N LEU A 69 -24.88 -15.87 -11.84
CA LEU A 69 -23.87 -14.84 -11.62
C LEU A 69 -24.43 -13.61 -10.89
N ALA A 70 -25.64 -13.17 -11.27
CA ALA A 70 -26.34 -12.08 -10.59
C ALA A 70 -26.66 -12.40 -9.13
N LYS A 71 -27.06 -13.64 -8.82
CA LYS A 71 -27.24 -14.11 -7.43
C LYS A 71 -25.93 -14.07 -6.66
N ASP A 72 -24.82 -14.49 -7.27
CA ASP A 72 -23.51 -14.47 -6.64
C ASP A 72 -23.03 -13.04 -6.34
N PHE A 73 -23.27 -12.09 -7.24
CA PHE A 73 -23.01 -10.67 -6.98
C PHE A 73 -23.90 -10.09 -5.90
N LYS A 74 -25.20 -10.43 -5.91
CA LYS A 74 -26.13 -10.00 -4.86
C LYS A 74 -25.66 -10.47 -3.50
N MET A 75 -25.24 -11.73 -3.38
CA MET A 75 -24.65 -12.27 -2.16
C MET A 75 -23.34 -11.56 -1.80
N LEU A 76 -22.48 -11.27 -2.79
CA LEU A 76 -21.22 -10.57 -2.56
C LEU A 76 -21.42 -9.19 -1.92
N VAL A 77 -22.48 -8.45 -2.24
CA VAL A 77 -22.71 -7.09 -1.70
C VAL A 77 -23.70 -7.01 -0.54
N ASP A 78 -24.30 -8.13 -0.15
CA ASP A 78 -25.22 -8.21 0.97
C ASP A 78 -24.48 -8.05 2.31
N GLU A 79 -24.56 -6.87 2.91
CA GLU A 79 -23.89 -6.57 4.19
C GLU A 79 -24.54 -7.24 5.41
N SER A 80 -25.72 -7.85 5.26
CA SER A 80 -26.31 -8.68 6.33
C SER A 80 -25.55 -9.99 6.53
N LEU A 81 -24.79 -10.44 5.52
CA LEU A 81 -23.98 -11.65 5.58
C LEU A 81 -22.54 -11.36 6.05
N PRO A 82 -21.94 -12.27 6.85
CA PRO A 82 -20.52 -12.17 7.19
C PRO A 82 -19.64 -12.19 5.94
N ILE A 83 -18.57 -11.39 5.93
CA ILE A 83 -17.65 -11.28 4.78
C ILE A 83 -17.03 -12.63 4.38
N GLY A 84 -16.83 -13.53 5.35
CA GLY A 84 -16.37 -14.89 5.08
C GLY A 84 -17.33 -15.66 4.18
N GLU A 85 -18.64 -15.60 4.42
CA GLU A 85 -19.66 -16.25 3.59
C GLU A 85 -19.72 -15.63 2.20
N ARG A 86 -19.68 -14.30 2.13
CA ARG A 86 -19.72 -13.53 0.87
C ARG A 86 -18.55 -13.89 -0.06
N LEU A 87 -17.37 -14.13 0.49
CA LEU A 87 -16.16 -14.48 -0.27
C LEU A 87 -15.97 -15.99 -0.53
N LYS A 88 -16.79 -16.87 0.08
CA LYS A 88 -16.73 -18.33 -0.16
C LYS A 88 -17.16 -18.70 -1.58
N LYS A 89 -18.08 -17.94 -2.18
CA LYS A 89 -18.48 -18.16 -3.57
C LYS A 89 -17.48 -17.51 -4.51
N LYS A 90 -17.07 -18.25 -5.54
CA LYS A 90 -16.18 -17.76 -6.58
C LYS A 90 -17.04 -17.20 -7.70
N ILE A 91 -16.81 -15.95 -8.09
CA ILE A 91 -17.42 -15.33 -9.26
C ILE A 91 -16.48 -15.55 -10.46
N PRO A 92 -16.84 -16.39 -11.45
CA PRO A 92 -15.98 -16.69 -12.59
C PRO A 92 -15.57 -15.43 -13.36
N GLY A 93 -14.31 -15.35 -13.76
CA GLY A 93 -13.73 -14.16 -14.41
C GLY A 93 -13.27 -13.06 -13.45
N PHE A 94 -13.89 -12.92 -12.27
CA PHE A 94 -13.60 -11.84 -11.32
C PHE A 94 -12.53 -12.27 -10.31
N GLY A 95 -11.29 -11.83 -10.54
CA GLY A 95 -10.16 -12.05 -9.63
C GLY A 95 -10.19 -11.15 -8.39
N ALA A 96 -9.18 -11.29 -7.52
CA ALA A 96 -9.10 -10.54 -6.26
C ALA A 96 -9.25 -9.02 -6.43
N GLY A 97 -8.63 -8.44 -7.47
CA GLY A 97 -8.72 -7.00 -7.74
C GLY A 97 -10.15 -6.56 -8.04
N ALA A 98 -10.81 -7.20 -9.01
CA ALA A 98 -12.19 -6.88 -9.38
C ALA A 98 -13.17 -7.05 -8.20
N ILE A 99 -13.03 -8.13 -7.42
CA ILE A 99 -13.87 -8.36 -6.24
C ILE A 99 -13.65 -7.29 -5.16
N SER A 100 -12.38 -6.94 -4.89
CA SER A 100 -12.06 -5.90 -3.91
C SER A 100 -12.55 -4.52 -4.35
N GLU A 101 -12.54 -4.23 -5.65
CA GLU A 101 -13.00 -2.97 -6.23
C GLU A 101 -14.53 -2.83 -6.11
N ILE A 102 -15.28 -3.91 -6.34
CA ILE A 102 -16.74 -3.97 -6.09
C ILE A 102 -17.05 -3.74 -4.61
N LEU A 103 -16.34 -4.42 -3.71
CA LEU A 103 -16.53 -4.25 -2.27
C LEU A 103 -16.19 -2.81 -1.82
N PHE A 104 -15.11 -2.25 -2.34
CA PHE A 104 -14.69 -0.87 -2.09
C PHE A 104 -15.73 0.14 -2.61
N ALA A 105 -16.28 -0.07 -3.81
CA ALA A 105 -17.35 0.76 -4.37
C ALA A 105 -18.58 0.77 -3.45
N ARG A 106 -18.92 -0.40 -2.88
CA ARG A 106 -20.04 -0.54 -1.93
C ARG A 106 -19.79 0.20 -0.61
N ASN A 107 -18.60 0.07 -0.03
CA ASN A 107 -18.27 0.69 1.25
C ASN A 107 -16.76 1.05 1.35
N PRO A 108 -16.36 2.24 0.88
CA PRO A 108 -14.97 2.66 0.81
C PRO A 108 -14.37 3.06 2.17
N ASN A 109 -15.14 2.97 3.25
CA ASN A 109 -14.62 3.09 4.62
C ASN A 109 -14.30 1.73 5.26
N LYS A 110 -14.75 0.63 4.65
CA LYS A 110 -14.70 -0.72 5.22
C LYS A 110 -13.87 -1.71 4.41
N TYR A 111 -13.83 -1.56 3.09
CA TYR A 111 -13.14 -2.51 2.21
C TYR A 111 -12.09 -1.79 1.37
N PRO A 112 -10.79 -2.11 1.48
CA PRO A 112 -9.76 -1.53 0.61
C PRO A 112 -9.71 -2.22 -0.76
N VAL A 113 -9.14 -1.52 -1.75
CA VAL A 113 -8.88 -2.09 -3.08
C VAL A 113 -7.58 -2.88 -3.06
N TYR A 114 -7.61 -4.08 -3.63
CA TYR A 114 -6.42 -4.86 -3.96
C TYR A 114 -6.00 -4.59 -5.40
N ASN A 115 -4.90 -3.87 -5.59
CA ASN A 115 -4.32 -3.68 -6.91
C ASN A 115 -2.79 -3.61 -6.85
N ARG A 116 -2.13 -3.71 -8.00
CA ARG A 116 -0.65 -3.69 -8.07
C ARG A 116 -0.08 -2.35 -7.60
N LYS A 117 -0.77 -1.24 -7.86
CA LYS A 117 -0.35 0.10 -7.46
C LYS A 117 -0.47 0.33 -5.96
N PHE A 118 -1.46 -0.27 -5.30
CA PHE A 118 -1.53 -0.36 -3.85
C PHE A 118 -0.25 -0.99 -3.28
N LEU A 119 0.15 -2.15 -3.78
CA LEU A 119 1.36 -2.85 -3.31
C LEU A 119 2.62 -2.03 -3.57
N GLU A 120 2.81 -1.52 -4.80
CA GLU A 120 3.97 -0.70 -5.17
C GLU A 120 4.07 0.57 -4.31
N GLY A 121 2.96 1.28 -4.12
CA GLY A 121 2.90 2.49 -3.31
C GLY A 121 3.19 2.21 -1.83
N ALA A 122 2.62 1.13 -1.29
CA ALA A 122 2.81 0.76 0.11
C ALA A 122 4.27 0.37 0.39
N GLN A 123 4.90 -0.36 -0.52
CA GLN A 123 6.32 -0.70 -0.42
C GLN A 123 7.21 0.55 -0.45
N LYS A 124 6.97 1.49 -1.37
CA LYS A 124 7.71 2.77 -1.45
C LYS A 124 7.57 3.65 -0.21
N LEU A 125 6.51 3.45 0.60
CA LEU A 125 6.33 4.12 1.88
C LEU A 125 6.87 3.32 3.08
N GLY A 126 7.48 2.15 2.83
CA GLY A 126 8.10 1.31 3.84
C GLY A 126 7.13 0.37 4.58
N TYR A 127 5.94 0.10 4.04
CA TYR A 127 5.02 -0.88 4.63
C TYR A 127 5.32 -2.30 4.11
N ARG A 128 5.32 -3.27 5.04
CA ARG A 128 5.48 -4.70 4.72
C ARG A 128 4.19 -5.24 4.11
N VAL A 129 4.26 -5.65 2.84
CA VAL A 129 3.11 -6.15 2.07
C VAL A 129 3.42 -7.46 1.35
N GLU A 130 4.54 -8.10 1.68
CA GLU A 130 5.02 -9.33 1.05
C GLU A 130 4.02 -10.48 1.18
N HIS A 131 3.38 -10.60 2.35
CA HIS A 131 2.39 -11.62 2.67
C HIS A 131 1.08 -11.47 1.87
N VAL A 132 0.82 -10.27 1.31
CA VAL A 132 -0.34 -9.99 0.45
C VAL A 132 0.04 -9.85 -1.04
N LYS A 133 1.23 -10.31 -1.44
CA LYS A 133 1.61 -10.38 -2.86
C LYS A 133 0.97 -11.58 -3.55
N GLN A 134 0.71 -11.43 -4.85
CA GLN A 134 0.28 -12.51 -5.75
C GLN A 134 -1.04 -13.20 -5.35
N ILE A 135 -2.01 -12.42 -4.89
CA ILE A 135 -3.30 -12.94 -4.49
C ILE A 135 -4.16 -13.18 -5.71
N ILE A 136 -4.40 -14.46 -6.00
CA ILE A 136 -5.28 -14.88 -7.11
C ILE A 136 -6.75 -14.68 -6.71
N ARG A 137 -7.10 -15.04 -5.47
CA ARG A 137 -8.45 -14.99 -4.93
C ARG A 137 -8.50 -14.22 -3.62
N LEU A 138 -9.41 -13.26 -3.53
CA LEU A 138 -9.64 -12.53 -2.30
C LEU A 138 -10.28 -13.47 -1.26
N SER A 139 -9.57 -13.69 -0.16
CA SER A 139 -10.05 -14.43 1.01
C SER A 139 -10.40 -13.48 2.14
N LYS A 140 -11.10 -13.97 3.17
CA LYS A 140 -11.36 -13.19 4.40
C LYS A 140 -10.04 -12.74 5.05
N GLY A 141 -9.11 -13.67 5.28
CA GLY A 141 -7.83 -13.35 5.93
C GLY A 141 -7.01 -12.33 5.14
N THR A 142 -6.93 -12.51 3.82
CA THR A 142 -6.35 -11.50 2.93
C THR A 142 -6.99 -10.12 3.09
N LEU A 143 -8.32 -10.06 3.07
CA LEU A 143 -9.03 -8.78 3.18
C LEU A 143 -8.77 -8.13 4.54
N GLU A 144 -8.68 -8.92 5.61
CA GLU A 144 -8.30 -8.46 6.96
C GLU A 144 -6.86 -7.92 7.00
N ASP A 145 -5.91 -8.57 6.32
CA ASP A 145 -4.53 -8.08 6.18
C ASP A 145 -4.50 -6.74 5.43
N LEU A 146 -5.24 -6.65 4.31
CA LEU A 146 -5.35 -5.42 3.53
C LEU A 146 -5.98 -4.29 4.35
N VAL A 147 -7.04 -4.57 5.12
CA VAL A 147 -7.66 -3.61 6.04
C VAL A 147 -6.63 -3.13 7.04
N THR A 148 -5.90 -4.05 7.69
CA THR A 148 -4.88 -3.70 8.70
C THR A 148 -3.79 -2.79 8.14
N ILE A 149 -3.29 -3.09 6.93
CA ILE A 149 -2.30 -2.24 6.25
C ILE A 149 -2.88 -0.85 5.96
N ASN A 150 -4.08 -0.78 5.40
CA ASN A 150 -4.71 0.50 5.05
C ASN A 150 -5.08 1.33 6.28
N GLU A 151 -5.55 0.72 7.37
CA GLU A 151 -5.81 1.42 8.64
C GLU A 151 -4.52 2.08 9.17
N ARG A 152 -3.41 1.36 9.11
CA ARG A 152 -2.11 1.90 9.51
C ARG A 152 -1.71 3.09 8.64
N ILE A 153 -1.84 2.97 7.32
CA ILE A 153 -1.53 4.06 6.38
C ILE A 153 -2.44 5.27 6.61
N ALA A 154 -3.75 5.05 6.76
CA ALA A 154 -4.72 6.11 7.04
C ALA A 154 -4.41 6.82 8.37
N SER A 155 -4.00 6.08 9.39
CA SER A 155 -3.58 6.64 10.68
C SER A 155 -2.31 7.49 10.53
N ASP A 156 -1.27 6.91 9.92
CA ASP A 156 0.02 7.55 9.70
C ASP A 156 -0.12 8.86 8.93
N PHE A 157 -1.02 8.92 7.94
CA PHE A 157 -1.27 10.10 7.10
C PHE A 157 -2.57 10.85 7.41
N SER A 158 -3.13 10.67 8.61
CA SER A 158 -4.41 11.30 9.00
C SER A 158 -4.37 12.83 9.04
N GLU A 159 -3.18 13.45 9.19
CA GLU A 159 -3.03 14.91 9.08
C GLU A 159 -3.13 15.38 7.64
N LEU A 160 -2.48 14.69 6.70
CA LEU A 160 -2.62 14.96 5.28
C LEU A 160 -4.06 14.78 4.81
N TRP A 161 -4.71 13.69 5.23
CA TRP A 161 -6.11 13.44 4.90
C TRP A 161 -7.02 14.60 5.35
N ARG A 162 -6.87 15.05 6.60
CA ARG A 162 -7.64 16.19 7.13
C ARG A 162 -7.34 17.50 6.42
N ASP A 163 -6.08 17.76 6.07
CA ASP A 163 -5.68 18.96 5.32
C ASP A 163 -6.29 19.00 3.92
N ILE A 164 -6.32 17.85 3.22
CA ILE A 164 -6.98 17.72 1.92
C ILE A 164 -8.49 17.99 2.05
N GLU A 165 -9.18 17.31 2.97
CA GLU A 165 -10.62 17.54 3.19
C GLU A 165 -10.92 19.01 3.52
N GLY A 166 -10.10 19.62 4.37
CA GLY A 166 -10.25 21.02 4.79
C GLY A 166 -10.09 22.01 3.64
N LYS A 167 -9.09 21.80 2.76
CA LYS A 167 -8.85 22.67 1.60
C LYS A 167 -9.88 22.50 0.49
N LEU A 168 -10.33 21.27 0.27
CA LEU A 168 -11.24 20.95 -0.84
C LEU A 168 -12.71 21.09 -0.47
N GLY A 169 -13.03 21.13 0.83
CA GLY A 169 -14.42 21.16 1.31
C GLY A 169 -15.21 19.90 0.95
N ILE A 170 -14.53 18.75 0.82
CA ILE A 170 -15.14 17.46 0.50
C ILE A 170 -14.81 16.44 1.57
N LYS A 171 -15.69 15.43 1.70
CA LYS A 171 -15.41 14.22 2.47
C LYS A 171 -14.84 13.13 1.57
N ILE A 172 -13.72 12.57 1.99
CA ILE A 172 -13.00 11.50 1.29
C ILE A 172 -13.06 10.27 2.19
N PRO A 173 -13.64 9.14 1.74
CA PRO A 173 -13.63 7.91 2.53
C PRO A 173 -12.22 7.44 2.87
N LYS A 174 -12.07 6.77 4.02
CA LYS A 174 -10.77 6.36 4.56
C LYS A 174 -9.92 5.55 3.59
N PHE A 175 -10.48 4.50 2.99
CA PHE A 175 -9.71 3.67 2.06
C PHE A 175 -9.67 4.22 0.64
N ASP A 176 -10.49 5.24 0.35
CA ASP A 176 -10.36 6.00 -0.89
C ASP A 176 -9.15 6.93 -0.81
N PHE A 177 -8.96 7.56 0.36
CA PHE A 177 -7.77 8.35 0.65
C PHE A 177 -6.49 7.50 0.51
N THR A 178 -6.43 6.32 1.14
CA THR A 178 -5.23 5.48 1.07
C THR A 178 -4.97 4.96 -0.33
N ASP A 179 -5.98 4.48 -1.07
CA ASP A 179 -5.79 4.04 -2.45
C ASP A 179 -5.32 5.20 -3.35
N GLY A 180 -5.92 6.39 -3.22
CA GLY A 180 -5.50 7.59 -3.95
C GLY A 180 -4.06 8.00 -3.64
N LEU A 181 -3.66 8.01 -2.36
CA LEU A 181 -2.29 8.28 -1.93
C LEU A 181 -1.30 7.28 -2.53
N LEU A 182 -1.58 5.98 -2.39
CA LEU A 182 -0.69 4.92 -2.83
C LEU A 182 -0.57 4.87 -4.34
N TRP A 183 -1.64 5.15 -5.07
CA TRP A 183 -1.61 5.31 -6.53
C TRP A 183 -0.63 6.41 -6.96
N ASN A 184 -0.73 7.59 -6.34
CA ASN A 184 0.15 8.73 -6.63
C ASN A 184 1.61 8.43 -6.29
N VAL A 185 1.87 7.70 -5.20
CA VAL A 185 3.23 7.26 -4.84
C VAL A 185 3.77 6.20 -5.81
N ALA A 186 2.92 5.25 -6.21
CA ALA A 186 3.30 4.20 -7.15
C ALA A 186 3.66 4.77 -8.53
N THR A 187 2.89 5.77 -9.00
CA THR A 187 3.11 6.46 -10.28
C THR A 187 4.22 7.52 -10.24
N GLY A 188 4.68 7.91 -9.04
CA GLY A 188 5.73 8.91 -8.88
C GLY A 188 5.23 10.36 -8.94
N GLU A 189 3.92 10.57 -8.98
CA GLU A 189 3.29 11.90 -8.90
C GLU A 189 3.43 12.52 -7.51
N VAL A 190 3.65 11.68 -6.49
CA VAL A 190 4.02 12.06 -5.13
C VAL A 190 5.19 11.21 -4.68
N THR A 191 6.23 11.83 -4.14
CA THR A 191 7.40 11.12 -3.62
C THR A 191 7.26 10.84 -2.12
N PRO A 192 7.85 9.75 -1.59
CA PRO A 192 7.89 9.52 -0.15
C PRO A 192 8.49 10.70 0.63
N ARG A 193 9.47 11.41 0.04
CA ARG A 193 10.12 12.59 0.64
C ARG A 193 9.14 13.74 0.90
N GLU A 194 8.21 14.00 -0.02
CA GLU A 194 7.17 15.02 0.14
C GLU A 194 6.18 14.68 1.25
N LEU A 195 6.03 13.38 1.55
CA LEU A 195 5.11 12.84 2.52
C LEU A 195 5.69 12.74 3.94
N VAL A 196 7.01 12.84 4.12
CA VAL A 196 7.68 12.71 5.43
C VAL A 196 7.08 13.64 6.48
N LYS A 197 6.82 14.90 6.12
CA LYS A 197 6.25 15.90 7.05
C LYS A 197 4.82 15.60 7.50
N TRP A 198 4.10 14.78 6.74
CA TRP A 198 2.70 14.43 6.98
C TRP A 198 2.54 13.11 7.69
N ARG A 199 3.55 12.24 7.58
CA ARG A 199 3.58 10.98 8.29
C ARG A 199 3.72 11.32 9.77
N LYS A 200 2.72 10.97 10.58
CA LYS A 200 2.89 10.95 12.03
C LYS A 200 4.18 10.20 12.29
N SER A 201 5.16 10.87 12.91
CA SER A 201 6.31 10.17 13.43
C SER A 201 5.72 9.08 14.29
N SER A 202 5.93 7.82 13.93
CA SER A 202 5.69 6.76 14.90
C SER A 202 6.57 7.14 16.08
N SER A 203 5.95 7.66 17.13
CA SER A 203 6.60 7.89 18.43
C SER A 203 7.22 6.61 18.98
N GLU A 204 6.97 5.50 18.28
CA GLU A 204 7.71 4.26 18.36
C GLU A 204 8.45 4.04 17.04
N ILE A 205 9.67 4.57 16.94
CA ILE A 205 10.73 3.61 16.65
C ILE A 205 10.56 2.57 17.75
N ASN A 206 9.94 1.41 17.46
CA ASN A 206 9.82 0.32 18.43
C ASN A 206 11.18 0.22 19.13
N ALA A 207 11.21 0.23 20.46
CA ALA A 207 12.46 0.20 21.22
C ALA A 207 13.40 -0.91 20.71
N GLU A 208 12.83 -2.02 20.25
CA GLU A 208 13.52 -3.11 19.54
C GLU A 208 14.18 -2.66 18.23
N PHE A 209 13.49 -1.89 17.39
CA PHE A 209 14.04 -1.34 16.14
C PHE A 209 15.12 -0.28 16.38
N ALA A 210 14.94 0.58 17.39
CA ALA A 210 15.99 1.51 17.82
C ALA A 210 17.21 0.76 18.34
N ASN A 211 16.97 -0.33 19.08
CA ASN A 211 18.02 -1.19 19.62
C ASN A 211 18.78 -1.91 18.52
N GLU A 212 18.12 -2.45 17.49
CA GLU A 212 18.79 -3.12 16.36
C GLU A 212 19.63 -2.15 15.52
N ILE A 213 19.11 -0.93 15.26
CA ILE A 213 19.91 0.13 14.64
C ILE A 213 21.12 0.46 15.52
N SER A 214 20.91 0.65 16.82
CA SER A 214 21.99 0.99 17.76
C SER A 214 23.07 -0.11 17.83
N LYS A 215 22.68 -1.38 17.85
CA LYS A 215 23.60 -2.53 17.81
C LYS A 215 24.42 -2.55 16.53
N ALA A 216 23.78 -2.41 15.37
CA ALA A 216 24.47 -2.38 14.09
C ALA A 216 25.53 -1.27 14.07
N LEU A 217 25.18 -0.09 14.55
CA LEU A 217 26.10 1.06 14.63
C LEU A 217 27.26 0.85 15.59
N ILE A 218 27.00 0.31 16.79
CA ILE A 218 28.05 -0.03 17.74
C ILE A 218 29.03 -1.06 17.14
N MET A 219 28.52 -2.05 16.41
CA MET A 219 29.37 -3.02 15.72
C MET A 219 30.19 -2.38 14.60
N GLY A 220 29.60 -1.45 13.85
CA GLY A 220 30.31 -0.65 12.85
C GLY A 220 31.48 0.14 13.45
N LEU A 221 31.24 0.85 14.55
CA LEU A 221 32.30 1.61 15.26
C LEU A 221 33.44 0.71 15.74
N ARG A 222 33.12 -0.43 16.37
CA ARG A 222 34.12 -1.42 16.80
C ARG A 222 34.91 -1.99 15.63
N MET A 223 34.27 -2.17 14.48
CA MET A 223 34.93 -2.63 13.26
C MET A 223 35.94 -1.60 12.76
N VAL A 224 35.59 -0.30 12.76
CA VAL A 224 36.53 0.78 12.43
C VAL A 224 37.74 0.75 13.36
N GLU A 225 37.53 0.69 14.68
CA GLU A 225 38.61 0.64 15.67
C GLU A 225 39.55 -0.56 15.44
N ASN A 226 38.99 -1.75 15.19
CA ASN A 226 39.76 -2.96 14.93
C ASN A 226 40.57 -2.90 13.63
N LEU A 227 39.99 -2.37 12.55
CA LEU A 227 40.68 -2.26 11.26
C LEU A 227 41.83 -1.25 11.33
N ILE A 228 41.62 -0.11 11.98
CA ILE A 228 42.69 0.88 12.22
C ILE A 228 43.80 0.27 13.07
N ALA A 229 43.47 -0.47 14.13
CA ALA A 229 44.46 -1.15 14.97
C ALA A 229 45.28 -2.21 14.20
N GLN A 230 44.72 -2.76 13.12
CA GLN A 230 45.41 -3.69 12.20
C GLN A 230 46.24 -2.99 11.11
N GLY A 231 46.31 -1.65 11.16
CA GLY A 231 47.09 -0.86 10.21
C GLY A 231 46.34 -0.51 8.92
N GLU A 232 45.02 -0.69 8.88
CA GLU A 232 44.21 -0.22 7.75
C GLU A 232 44.05 1.31 7.78
N ASP A 233 44.05 1.92 6.60
CA ASP A 233 43.76 3.34 6.43
C ASP A 233 42.35 3.69 6.96
N GLU A 234 42.24 4.81 7.67
CA GLU A 234 41.00 5.23 8.33
C GLU A 234 39.82 5.36 7.33
N GLY A 235 40.06 5.90 6.14
CA GLY A 235 39.04 6.03 5.10
C GLY A 235 38.52 4.67 4.64
N LYS A 236 39.42 3.71 4.39
CA LYS A 236 39.05 2.33 4.01
C LYS A 236 38.35 1.58 5.14
N ALA A 237 38.78 1.79 6.39
CA ALA A 237 38.14 1.20 7.56
C ALA A 237 36.68 1.67 7.71
N ILE A 238 36.43 2.97 7.53
CA ILE A 238 35.09 3.57 7.56
C ILE A 238 34.21 3.04 6.43
N GLU A 239 34.74 2.93 5.20
CA GLU A 239 33.99 2.40 4.06
C GLU A 239 33.54 0.96 4.30
N LYS A 240 34.45 0.09 4.76
CA LYS A 240 34.15 -1.31 5.08
C LYS A 240 33.14 -1.46 6.21
N ALA A 241 33.29 -0.68 7.29
CA ALA A 241 32.34 -0.68 8.40
C ALA A 241 30.96 -0.17 7.96
N SER A 242 30.90 0.84 7.09
CA SER A 242 29.65 1.36 6.55
C SER A 242 28.92 0.33 5.69
N ALA A 243 29.65 -0.40 4.84
CA ALA A 243 29.10 -1.50 4.05
C ALA A 243 28.58 -2.65 4.95
N TYR A 244 29.29 -2.96 6.04
CA TYR A 244 28.88 -3.96 7.02
C TYR A 244 27.60 -3.56 7.75
N VAL A 245 27.52 -2.33 8.26
CA VAL A 245 26.33 -1.78 8.91
C VAL A 245 25.15 -1.78 7.95
N ALA A 246 25.35 -1.35 6.70
CA ALA A 246 24.31 -1.39 5.67
C ALA A 246 23.80 -2.82 5.45
N GLY A 247 24.70 -3.81 5.39
CA GLY A 247 24.37 -5.24 5.33
C GLY A 247 23.50 -5.71 6.50
N MET A 248 23.85 -5.34 7.73
CA MET A 248 23.08 -5.67 8.92
C MET A 248 21.68 -5.02 8.89
N LEU A 249 21.60 -3.73 8.59
CA LEU A 249 20.33 -3.01 8.51
C LEU A 249 19.42 -3.64 7.43
N MET A 250 19.98 -4.00 6.28
CA MET A 250 19.25 -4.72 5.22
C MET A 250 18.73 -6.08 5.69
N ALA A 251 19.50 -6.83 6.48
CA ALA A 251 19.07 -8.11 7.07
C ALA A 251 17.89 -7.94 8.05
N PHE A 252 17.81 -6.81 8.75
CA PHE A 252 16.66 -6.45 9.60
C PHE A 252 15.44 -5.93 8.83
N GLY A 253 15.49 -5.97 7.50
CA GLY A 253 14.42 -5.49 6.64
C GLY A 253 14.38 -3.97 6.50
N ILE A 254 15.43 -3.28 6.92
CA ILE A 254 15.63 -1.84 6.65
C ILE A 254 16.19 -1.76 5.24
N ARG A 255 15.29 -1.72 4.27
CA ARG A 255 15.63 -1.41 2.89
C ARG A 255 15.26 0.04 2.63
N GLU A 256 16.20 0.85 2.17
CA GLU A 256 16.07 1.65 0.93
C GLU A 256 17.23 2.65 0.72
N ASN A 257 17.42 3.00 -0.57
CA ASN A 257 18.27 4.02 -1.20
C ASN A 257 19.52 4.45 -0.42
N GLY A 258 20.70 4.19 -1.01
CA GLY A 258 22.01 4.49 -0.45
C GLY A 258 22.14 5.88 0.19
N ASP A 259 21.46 6.89 -0.35
CA ASP A 259 21.42 8.26 0.17
C ASP A 259 20.91 8.34 1.63
N THR A 260 19.96 7.48 2.05
CA THR A 260 19.37 7.50 3.40
C THR A 260 20.30 6.87 4.43
N ILE A 261 21.02 5.80 4.04
CA ILE A 261 22.02 5.16 4.91
C ILE A 261 23.24 6.08 5.05
N VAL A 262 23.67 6.73 3.96
CA VAL A 262 24.75 7.72 4.01
C VAL A 262 24.35 8.90 4.90
N GLU A 263 23.15 9.46 4.74
CA GLU A 263 22.68 10.56 5.60
C GLU A 263 22.55 10.12 7.08
N LEU A 264 22.12 8.89 7.33
CA LEU A 264 22.07 8.32 8.68
C LEU A 264 23.48 8.20 9.27
N LEU A 265 24.43 7.64 8.52
CA LEU A 265 25.82 7.47 8.93
C LEU A 265 26.52 8.83 9.14
N GLU A 266 26.27 9.82 8.30
CA GLU A 266 26.77 11.20 8.47
C GLU A 266 26.22 11.86 9.74
N ARG A 267 24.92 11.71 10.01
CA ARG A 267 24.32 12.24 11.25
C ARG A 267 24.89 11.54 12.47
N LEU A 268 25.16 10.25 12.38
CA LEU A 268 25.75 9.45 13.46
C LEU A 268 27.21 9.79 13.70
N SER A 269 27.99 10.00 12.64
CA SER A 269 29.37 10.51 12.72
C SER A 269 29.40 11.85 13.46
N LYS A 270 28.54 12.80 13.08
CA LYS A 270 28.42 14.10 13.79
C LYS A 270 28.01 13.96 15.25
N LEU A 271 27.11 13.02 15.57
CA LEU A 271 26.70 12.72 16.95
C LEU A 271 27.85 12.10 17.76
N ALA A 272 28.61 11.17 17.17
CA ALA A 272 29.76 10.55 17.80
C ALA A 272 30.87 11.58 18.08
N GLU A 273 31.17 12.47 17.13
CA GLU A 273 32.12 13.57 17.31
C GLU A 273 31.71 14.50 18.46
N LYS A 274 30.41 14.85 18.53
CA LYS A 274 29.87 15.70 19.60
C LYS A 274 29.99 15.03 20.97
N SER A 275 29.64 13.75 21.07
CA SER A 275 29.76 12.96 22.29
C SER A 275 31.23 12.80 22.73
N ALA A 276 32.15 12.57 21.80
CA ALA A 276 33.58 12.48 22.09
C ALA A 276 34.15 13.80 22.63
N LYS A 277 33.70 14.95 22.13
CA LYS A 277 34.08 16.27 22.66
C LYS A 277 33.59 16.49 24.10
N VAL A 278 32.35 16.07 24.39
CA VAL A 278 31.78 16.15 25.75
C VAL A 278 32.56 15.26 26.72
N ILE A 279 32.87 14.02 26.32
CA ILE A 279 33.64 13.09 27.17
C ILE A 279 35.06 13.60 27.42
N LYS A 280 35.72 14.20 26.42
CA LYS A 280 37.05 14.82 26.59
C LYS A 280 37.06 16.08 27.46
N SER A 281 35.90 16.68 27.70
CA SER A 281 35.75 17.89 28.54
C SER A 281 35.40 17.60 30.00
N ILE A 282 35.23 16.32 30.35
CA ILE A 282 35.04 15.80 31.71
C ILE A 282 36.38 15.24 32.19
#